data_AF-A0A944CZ83-F1
#
_entry.id   AF-A0A944CZ83-F1
#
_cell.length_a   1.000
_cell.length_b   1.000
_cell.length_c   1.000
_cell.angle_alpha   90.00
_cell.angle_beta   90.00
_cell.angle_gamma   90.00
#
_symmetry.space_group_name_H-M   'P 1'
#
loop_
_entity.id
_entity.type
_entity.pdbx_description
1 polymer ?
#
loop_
_entity_poly.entity_id
_entity_poly.type
_entity_poly.pdbx_seq_one_letter_code
_entity_poly.pdbx_strand_id
1 'polypeptide(L)'
;MSWTQIKNVFCHKKRQQNKKFGLALGGGAARGVAHIGLIRRLEEYSIQPDTVAGTSMGSIIAALYALGISSDDMQKIASSIKIVQILDFKPFTDIMKRSAIKKALLPYIGDKTFTDTKIPLKIIATNIKTGESHIFKSGKIIDAILASSSIPGVFSPYKIGENYFIDGGMTDNLPLFTLENMPVIASSVMLPSGKDISKKSFLIKRFSVMHGAYTIMINHQEKMAVQLFKKPIHLLRLENSTVDYFDFSDTNILIEEMYKKSEGILRFLKKIKVKS
;
A
#
# COMPACT_ATOMS: atom_id res chain seq x y z
N MET A 1 48.20 -24.86 -1.61
CA MET A 1 46.75 -24.64 -1.83
C MET A 1 46.42 -23.24 -1.35
N SER A 2 45.87 -22.38 -2.20
CA SER A 2 45.75 -20.94 -1.93
C SER A 2 44.58 -20.64 -0.97
N TRP A 3 44.77 -19.57 -0.18
CA TRP A 3 43.79 -18.99 0.76
C TRP A 3 42.45 -18.56 0.12
N THR A 4 42.35 -18.61 -1.22
CA THR A 4 41.14 -18.33 -2.00
C THR A 4 40.12 -19.48 -2.00
N GLN A 5 40.51 -20.71 -1.64
CA GLN A 5 39.60 -21.87 -1.65
C GLN A 5 38.86 -22.13 -0.33
N ILE A 6 39.14 -21.38 0.74
CA ILE A 6 38.58 -21.61 2.09
C ILE A 6 37.37 -20.71 2.44
N LYS A 7 37.06 -19.68 1.63
CA LYS A 7 35.96 -18.73 1.95
C LYS A 7 34.56 -19.11 1.46
N ASN A 8 34.40 -20.16 0.66
CA ASN A 8 33.08 -20.55 0.13
C ASN A 8 32.42 -21.76 0.83
N VAL A 9 33.00 -22.26 1.92
CA VAL A 9 32.49 -23.48 2.60
C VAL A 9 31.48 -23.19 3.73
N PHE A 10 31.28 -21.94 4.15
CA PHE A 10 30.30 -21.61 5.20
C PHE A 10 29.57 -20.27 4.99
N CYS A 11 28.66 -20.21 4.02
CA CYS A 11 27.49 -19.32 4.15
C CYS A 11 26.26 -19.85 3.39
N HIS A 12 25.99 -21.15 3.47
CA HIS A 12 24.61 -21.61 3.42
C HIS A 12 23.99 -21.34 4.80
N LYS A 13 23.61 -20.08 5.06
CA LYS A 13 22.54 -19.81 6.02
C LYS A 13 21.35 -20.62 5.52
N LYS A 14 21.08 -21.78 6.15
CA LYS A 14 19.82 -22.51 6.00
C LYS A 14 18.72 -21.47 6.04
N ARG A 15 18.05 -21.26 4.89
CA ARG A 15 16.83 -20.47 4.77
C ARG A 15 15.92 -21.03 5.87
N GLN A 16 15.76 -20.32 6.99
CA GLN A 16 14.95 -20.81 8.11
C GLN A 16 13.63 -21.25 7.50
N GLN A 17 13.26 -22.53 7.65
CA GLN A 17 12.03 -23.13 7.11
C GLN A 17 10.93 -22.07 6.98
N ASN A 18 10.70 -21.66 5.72
CA ASN A 18 10.02 -20.41 5.36
C ASN A 18 8.66 -20.36 6.04
N LYS A 19 8.49 -19.42 6.97
CA LYS A 19 7.17 -19.11 7.53
C LYS A 19 6.36 -18.51 6.41
N LYS A 20 5.36 -19.24 5.90
CA LYS A 20 4.52 -18.70 4.84
C LYS A 20 3.62 -17.60 5.41
N PHE A 21 3.81 -16.35 5.00
CA PHE A 21 2.92 -15.25 5.40
C PHE A 21 2.75 -14.21 4.28
N GLY A 22 1.58 -13.58 4.27
CA GLY A 22 1.25 -12.49 3.37
C GLY A 22 1.48 -11.14 4.01
N LEU A 23 1.80 -10.13 3.21
CA LEU A 23 1.88 -8.73 3.62
C LEU A 23 0.75 -7.94 2.97
N ALA A 24 -0.16 -7.38 3.76
CA ALA A 24 -1.25 -6.53 3.29
C ALA A 24 -0.96 -5.06 3.62
N LEU A 25 -0.92 -4.19 2.61
CA LEU A 25 -0.71 -2.74 2.75
C LEU A 25 -1.96 -1.99 2.32
N GLY A 26 -2.62 -1.33 3.28
CA GLY A 26 -3.88 -0.65 3.04
C GLY A 26 -3.79 0.63 2.21
N GLY A 27 -4.93 1.11 1.72
CA GLY A 27 -5.05 2.46 1.20
C GLY A 27 -5.09 3.52 2.32
N GLY A 28 -4.65 4.74 2.01
CA GLY A 28 -4.67 5.85 2.99
C GLY A 28 -4.03 7.16 2.55
N ALA A 29 -4.01 7.44 1.23
CA ALA A 29 -3.41 8.66 0.66
C ALA A 29 -2.02 8.98 1.26
N ALA A 30 -1.80 10.18 1.82
CA ALA A 30 -0.53 10.57 2.44
C ALA A 30 -0.10 9.66 3.57
N ARG A 31 -1.06 9.19 4.37
CA ARG A 31 -0.75 8.35 5.52
C ARG A 31 -0.15 7.01 5.13
N GLY A 32 -0.41 6.53 3.90
CA GLY A 32 0.14 5.27 3.41
C GLY A 32 1.67 5.22 3.29
N VAL A 33 2.36 6.37 3.31
CA VAL A 33 3.83 6.41 3.45
C VAL A 33 4.32 5.71 4.71
N ALA A 34 3.47 5.62 5.75
CA ALA A 34 3.77 4.91 6.99
C ALA A 34 4.17 3.44 6.74
N HIS A 35 3.65 2.81 5.69
CA HIS A 35 3.99 1.43 5.33
C HIS A 35 5.50 1.22 5.14
N ILE A 36 6.25 2.26 4.77
CA ILE A 36 7.71 2.23 4.66
C ILE A 36 8.36 1.84 5.99
N GLY A 37 7.82 2.30 7.13
CA GLY A 37 8.33 1.94 8.45
C GLY A 37 8.20 0.45 8.77
N LEU A 38 7.11 -0.18 8.30
CA LEU A 38 6.96 -1.63 8.36
C LEU A 38 7.96 -2.33 7.43
N ILE A 39 8.14 -1.85 6.21
CA ILE A 39 9.12 -2.41 5.27
C ILE A 39 10.53 -2.36 5.86
N ARG A 40 10.94 -1.20 6.40
CA ARG A 40 12.23 -1.03 7.08
C ARG A 40 12.45 -2.09 8.15
N ARG A 41 11.44 -2.38 8.97
CA ARG A 41 11.53 -3.44 9.98
C ARG A 41 11.69 -4.84 9.40
N LEU A 42 10.97 -5.15 8.33
CA LEU A 42 11.09 -6.44 7.65
C LEU A 42 12.49 -6.63 7.04
N GLU A 43 13.06 -5.55 6.47
CA GLU A 43 14.43 -5.51 5.96
C GLU A 43 15.46 -5.76 7.07
N GLU A 44 15.37 -5.06 8.20
CA GLU A 44 16.25 -5.25 9.37
C GLU A 44 16.24 -6.70 9.88
N TYR A 45 15.07 -7.32 9.93
CA TYR A 45 14.94 -8.72 10.34
C TYR A 45 15.33 -9.70 9.24
N SER A 46 15.61 -9.22 8.02
CA SER A 46 15.85 -10.07 6.84
C SER A 46 14.72 -11.08 6.61
N ILE A 47 13.48 -10.63 6.81
CA ILE A 47 12.26 -11.45 6.63
C ILE A 47 11.50 -10.91 5.43
N GLN A 48 11.08 -11.81 4.54
CA GLN A 48 10.30 -11.48 3.35
C GLN A 48 8.97 -12.24 3.38
N PRO A 49 7.86 -11.60 2.99
CA PRO A 49 6.59 -12.29 2.79
C PRO A 49 6.63 -13.16 1.52
N ASP A 50 5.73 -14.14 1.44
CA ASP A 50 5.53 -14.97 0.25
C ASP A 50 4.68 -14.27 -0.81
N THR A 51 3.89 -13.29 -0.41
CA THR A 51 3.08 -12.46 -1.29
C THR A 51 2.83 -11.12 -0.62
N VAL A 52 2.93 -10.04 -1.39
CA VAL A 52 2.54 -8.69 -0.95
C VAL A 52 1.33 -8.23 -1.75
N ALA A 53 0.34 -7.69 -1.04
CA ALA A 53 -0.86 -7.12 -1.63
C ALA A 53 -1.02 -5.66 -1.18
N GLY A 54 -1.40 -4.77 -2.10
CA GLY A 54 -1.52 -3.35 -1.81
C GLY A 54 -2.68 -2.66 -2.53
N THR A 55 -3.27 -1.68 -1.85
CA THR A 55 -4.37 -0.84 -2.36
C THR A 55 -3.99 0.64 -2.32
N SER A 56 -4.26 1.41 -3.37
CA SER A 56 -3.95 2.86 -3.45
C SER A 56 -2.49 3.16 -3.13
N MET A 57 -2.17 4.02 -2.16
CA MET A 57 -0.78 4.22 -1.69
C MET A 57 -0.09 2.92 -1.26
N GLY A 58 -0.83 1.98 -0.65
CA GLY A 58 -0.32 0.65 -0.34
C GLY A 58 0.11 -0.13 -1.59
N SER A 59 -0.52 0.08 -2.76
CA SER A 59 -0.10 -0.53 -4.03
C SER A 59 1.25 -0.01 -4.51
N ILE A 60 1.52 1.28 -4.29
CA ILE A 60 2.79 1.92 -4.64
C ILE A 60 3.92 1.31 -3.80
N ILE A 61 3.74 1.31 -2.47
CA ILE A 61 4.74 0.76 -1.56
C ILE A 61 4.91 -0.76 -1.77
N ALA A 62 3.81 -1.49 -1.98
CA ALA A 62 3.85 -2.92 -2.29
C ALA A 62 4.66 -3.20 -3.57
N ALA A 63 4.45 -2.43 -4.63
CA ALA A 63 5.16 -2.59 -5.88
C ALA A 63 6.66 -2.29 -5.75
N LEU A 64 7.01 -1.19 -5.10
CA LEU A 64 8.41 -0.83 -4.86
C LEU A 64 9.11 -1.91 -4.02
N TYR A 65 8.45 -2.40 -2.96
CA TYR A 65 8.98 -3.47 -2.13
C TYR A 65 9.12 -4.78 -2.89
N ALA A 66 8.11 -5.16 -3.68
CA ALA A 66 8.14 -6.37 -4.50
C ALA A 66 9.25 -6.35 -5.56
N LEU A 67 9.61 -5.17 -6.07
CA LEU A 67 10.75 -4.99 -6.98
C LEU A 67 12.11 -4.99 -6.24
N GLY A 68 12.09 -4.96 -4.91
CA GLY A 68 13.28 -4.94 -4.05
C GLY A 68 13.96 -3.59 -3.99
N ILE A 69 13.19 -2.49 -4.14
CA ILE A 69 13.63 -1.15 -3.79
C ILE A 69 13.73 -1.04 -2.27
N SER A 70 14.74 -0.36 -1.75
CA SER A 70 14.99 -0.22 -0.30
C SER A 70 13.97 0.70 0.37
N SER A 71 13.68 0.51 1.66
CA SER A 71 12.84 1.44 2.43
C SER A 71 13.35 2.88 2.41
N ASP A 72 14.66 3.10 2.40
CA ASP A 72 15.27 4.44 2.31
C ASP A 72 15.03 5.09 0.95
N ASP A 73 15.10 4.33 -0.15
CA ASP A 73 14.77 4.86 -1.47
C ASP A 73 13.26 5.10 -1.61
N MET A 74 12.42 4.24 -1.02
CA MET A 74 10.98 4.49 -0.94
C MET A 74 10.67 5.79 -0.21
N GLN A 75 11.39 6.10 0.88
CA GLN A 75 11.24 7.36 1.61
C GLN A 75 11.60 8.56 0.72
N LYS A 76 12.73 8.50 0.00
CA LYS A 76 13.12 9.55 -0.96
C LYS A 76 12.06 9.76 -2.05
N ILE A 77 11.52 8.66 -2.58
CA ILE A 77 10.44 8.70 -3.58
C ILE A 77 9.22 9.39 -3.00
N ALA A 78 8.77 8.97 -1.81
CA ALA A 78 7.61 9.54 -1.14
C ALA A 78 7.77 11.06 -0.92
N SER A 79 8.94 11.51 -0.46
CA SER A 79 9.25 12.94 -0.28
C SER A 79 9.31 13.72 -1.60
N SER A 80 9.58 13.07 -2.73
CA SER A 80 9.63 13.71 -4.05
C SER A 80 8.25 13.97 -4.67
N ILE A 81 7.19 13.31 -4.17
CA ILE A 81 5.82 13.46 -4.68
C ILE A 81 5.24 14.78 -4.13
N LYS A 82 5.30 15.84 -4.95
CA LYS A 82 4.78 17.17 -4.60
C LYS A 82 3.25 17.23 -4.76
N ILE A 83 2.54 17.06 -3.65
CA ILE A 83 1.06 16.97 -3.58
C ILE A 83 0.33 18.26 -4.01
N VAL A 84 0.99 19.42 -3.97
CA VAL A 84 0.43 20.71 -4.41
C VAL A 84 -0.07 20.65 -5.87
N GLN A 85 0.47 19.73 -6.68
CA GLN A 85 0.00 19.46 -8.04
C GLN A 85 -1.19 18.49 -8.11
N ILE A 86 -1.37 17.61 -7.12
CA ILE A 86 -2.45 16.61 -7.05
C ILE A 86 -3.75 17.20 -6.47
N LEU A 87 -3.64 18.23 -5.63
CA LEU A 87 -4.77 18.90 -4.98
C LEU A 87 -5.32 20.12 -5.75
N ASP A 88 -4.86 20.42 -6.97
CA ASP A 88 -5.48 21.48 -7.78
C ASP A 88 -6.89 21.04 -8.20
N PHE A 89 -7.92 21.62 -7.60
CA PHE A 89 -9.34 21.27 -7.80
C PHE A 89 -9.91 21.79 -9.12
N LYS A 90 -9.08 22.31 -10.02
CA LYS A 90 -9.52 22.70 -11.37
C LYS A 90 -10.04 21.49 -12.15
N PRO A 91 -11.26 21.55 -12.70
CA PRO A 91 -11.68 20.58 -13.71
C PRO A 91 -10.65 20.61 -14.86
N PHE A 92 -10.40 19.45 -15.49
CA PHE A 92 -9.44 19.26 -16.59
C PHE A 92 -7.94 19.08 -16.24
N THR A 93 -7.56 18.89 -14.96
CA THR A 93 -6.14 18.63 -14.58
C THR A 93 -5.76 17.15 -14.42
N ASP A 94 -6.68 16.22 -14.67
CA ASP A 94 -6.50 14.78 -14.38
C ASP A 94 -5.26 14.16 -15.08
N ILE A 95 -5.02 14.55 -16.34
CA ILE A 95 -3.83 14.13 -17.10
C ILE A 95 -2.55 14.63 -16.41
N MET A 96 -2.53 15.88 -15.93
CA MET A 96 -1.35 16.45 -15.25
C MET A 96 -1.08 15.78 -13.91
N LYS A 97 -2.12 15.45 -13.13
CA LYS A 97 -1.99 14.78 -11.82
C LYS A 97 -1.48 13.34 -11.96
N ARG A 98 -2.01 12.59 -12.93
CA ARG A 98 -1.53 11.24 -13.26
C ARG A 98 -0.10 11.27 -13.77
N SER A 99 0.27 12.30 -14.55
CA SER A 99 1.64 12.50 -14.99
C SER A 99 2.61 12.68 -13.82
N ALA A 100 2.20 13.28 -12.70
CA ALA A 100 3.08 13.44 -11.53
C ALA A 100 3.41 12.08 -10.87
N ILE A 101 2.39 11.25 -10.61
CA ILE A 101 2.58 9.90 -10.05
C ILE A 101 3.42 9.05 -11.03
N LYS A 102 3.05 9.06 -12.32
CA LYS A 102 3.79 8.32 -13.35
C LYS A 102 5.24 8.78 -13.41
N LYS A 103 5.50 10.09 -13.43
CA LYS A 103 6.86 10.65 -13.50
C LYS A 103 7.70 10.32 -12.26
N ALA A 104 7.11 10.31 -11.07
CA ALA A 104 7.81 9.94 -9.84
C ALA A 104 8.17 8.45 -9.81
N LEU A 105 7.30 7.58 -10.33
CA LEU A 105 7.50 6.13 -10.32
C LEU A 105 8.29 5.60 -11.53
N LEU A 106 8.30 6.31 -12.66
CA LEU A 106 8.94 5.85 -13.91
C LEU A 106 10.42 5.47 -13.74
N PRO A 107 11.27 6.21 -12.98
CA PRO A 107 12.67 5.83 -12.78
C PRO A 107 12.87 4.48 -12.07
N TYR A 108 11.88 4.05 -11.28
CA TYR A 108 11.98 2.85 -10.43
C TYR A 108 11.20 1.66 -11.01
N ILE A 109 10.00 1.93 -11.54
CA ILE A 109 9.11 0.92 -12.10
C ILE A 109 9.31 0.77 -13.60
N GLY A 110 9.49 1.87 -14.34
CA GLY A 110 9.65 1.85 -15.80
C GLY A 110 8.51 1.07 -16.49
N ASP A 111 8.90 0.18 -17.40
CA ASP A 111 8.00 -0.77 -18.09
C ASP A 111 7.91 -2.14 -17.39
N LYS A 112 8.35 -2.24 -16.13
CA LYS A 112 8.31 -3.51 -15.40
C LYS A 112 6.88 -4.04 -15.25
N THR A 113 6.81 -5.35 -15.27
CA THR A 113 5.61 -6.15 -15.15
C THR A 113 5.65 -6.97 -13.87
N PHE A 114 4.54 -7.60 -13.51
CA PHE A 114 4.47 -8.43 -12.30
C PHE A 114 5.48 -9.59 -12.31
N THR A 115 5.94 -10.07 -13.47
CA THR A 115 6.96 -11.12 -13.56
C THR A 115 8.37 -10.63 -13.19
N ASP A 116 8.61 -9.32 -13.18
CA ASP A 116 9.89 -8.71 -12.77
C ASP A 116 10.03 -8.59 -11.24
N THR A 117 8.99 -8.95 -10.49
CA THR A 117 8.97 -8.83 -9.03
C THR A 117 9.73 -9.99 -8.36
N LYS A 118 10.47 -9.66 -7.29
CA LYS A 118 11.16 -10.63 -6.42
C LYS A 118 10.21 -11.32 -5.45
N ILE A 119 9.10 -10.65 -5.12
CA ILE A 119 8.03 -11.14 -4.26
C ILE A 119 6.73 -11.08 -5.07
N PRO A 120 5.93 -12.15 -5.14
CA PRO A 120 4.62 -12.11 -5.79
C PRO A 120 3.79 -10.91 -5.33
N LEU A 121 3.43 -10.06 -6.30
CA LEU A 121 2.70 -8.81 -6.08
C LEU A 121 1.24 -8.96 -6.48
N LYS A 122 0.34 -8.40 -5.68
CA LYS A 122 -1.09 -8.23 -6.01
C LYS A 122 -1.51 -6.78 -5.78
N ILE A 123 -2.20 -6.19 -6.75
CA ILE A 123 -2.68 -4.80 -6.64
C ILE A 123 -4.19 -4.79 -6.82
N ILE A 124 -4.89 -4.10 -5.93
CA ILE A 124 -6.35 -4.09 -5.86
C ILE A 124 -6.87 -2.80 -6.48
N ALA A 125 -7.80 -2.90 -7.41
CA ALA A 125 -8.61 -1.78 -7.88
C ALA A 125 -10.08 -2.17 -7.90
N THR A 126 -10.95 -1.19 -8.08
CA THR A 126 -12.40 -1.42 -8.18
C THR A 126 -12.83 -1.22 -9.63
N ASN A 127 -13.50 -2.19 -10.24
CA ASN A 127 -14.12 -1.98 -11.55
C ASN A 127 -15.39 -1.16 -11.37
N ILE A 128 -15.41 0.08 -11.89
CA ILE A 128 -16.53 0.99 -11.67
C ILE A 128 -17.82 0.54 -12.38
N LYS A 129 -17.70 -0.29 -13.44
CA LYS A 129 -18.86 -0.79 -14.18
C LYS A 129 -19.57 -1.92 -13.45
N THR A 130 -18.81 -2.82 -12.81
CA THR A 130 -19.38 -3.99 -12.12
C THR A 130 -19.55 -3.79 -10.62
N GLY A 131 -18.82 -2.84 -10.03
CA GLY A 131 -18.77 -2.64 -8.58
C GLY A 131 -17.89 -3.67 -7.85
N GLU A 132 -17.21 -4.55 -8.59
CA GLU A 132 -16.43 -5.65 -8.03
C GLU A 132 -14.94 -5.30 -7.88
N SER A 133 -14.29 -5.96 -6.91
CA SER A 133 -12.84 -5.91 -6.74
C SER A 133 -12.14 -6.60 -7.91
N HIS A 134 -11.09 -5.97 -8.42
CA HIS A 134 -10.18 -6.54 -9.41
C HIS A 134 -8.78 -6.66 -8.83
N ILE A 135 -8.23 -7.87 -8.86
CA ILE A 135 -6.89 -8.17 -8.35
C ILE A 135 -5.93 -8.31 -9.53
N PHE A 136 -5.12 -7.28 -9.76
CA PHE A 136 -4.03 -7.34 -10.73
C PHE A 136 -2.91 -8.24 -10.21
N LYS A 137 -2.50 -9.20 -11.05
CA LYS A 137 -1.39 -10.15 -10.83
C LYS A 137 -0.48 -10.30 -12.05
N SER A 138 -0.71 -9.50 -13.09
CA SER A 138 -0.05 -9.56 -14.40
C SER A 138 -0.20 -8.23 -15.13
N GLY A 139 0.59 -8.03 -16.20
CA GLY A 139 0.60 -6.78 -16.97
C GLY A 139 1.63 -5.77 -16.46
N LYS A 140 1.55 -4.52 -16.91
CA LYS A 140 2.45 -3.45 -16.45
C LYS A 140 2.07 -3.04 -15.03
N ILE A 141 3.06 -2.99 -14.14
CA ILE A 141 2.84 -2.60 -12.74
C ILE A 141 2.29 -1.18 -12.65
N ILE A 142 2.81 -0.26 -13.48
CA ILE A 142 2.38 1.14 -13.45
C ILE A 142 0.89 1.31 -13.78
N ASP A 143 0.33 0.50 -14.69
CA ASP A 143 -1.09 0.56 -15.03
C ASP A 143 -1.96 0.11 -13.85
N ALA A 144 -1.56 -0.97 -13.18
CA ALA A 144 -2.25 -1.46 -11.99
C ALA A 144 -2.21 -0.44 -10.84
N ILE A 145 -1.08 0.22 -10.60
CA ILE A 145 -0.96 1.30 -9.60
C ILE A 145 -1.87 2.48 -9.94
N LEU A 146 -1.85 2.93 -11.20
CA LEU A 146 -2.68 4.05 -11.65
C LEU A 146 -4.17 3.73 -11.55
N ALA A 147 -4.58 2.49 -11.83
CA ALA A 147 -5.93 2.01 -11.57
C ALA A 147 -6.26 2.04 -10.07
N SER A 148 -5.41 1.41 -9.25
CA SER A 148 -5.60 1.26 -7.80
C SER A 148 -5.61 2.58 -7.02
N SER A 149 -5.00 3.63 -7.57
CA SER A 149 -4.89 4.96 -6.94
C SER A 149 -5.83 6.01 -7.57
N SER A 150 -6.79 5.60 -8.40
CA SER A 150 -7.75 6.49 -9.05
C SER A 150 -8.89 6.90 -8.10
N ILE A 151 -8.57 7.75 -7.12
CA ILE A 151 -9.51 8.22 -6.08
C ILE A 151 -10.68 8.99 -6.72
N PRO A 152 -11.94 8.55 -6.50
CA PRO A 152 -13.11 9.23 -7.04
C PRO A 152 -13.20 10.71 -6.62
N GLY A 153 -13.49 11.56 -7.60
CA GLY A 153 -13.55 13.02 -7.44
C GLY A 153 -12.19 13.72 -7.37
N VAL A 154 -11.07 12.98 -7.35
CA VAL A 154 -9.72 13.52 -7.53
C VAL A 154 -9.18 13.18 -8.92
N PHE A 155 -9.39 11.93 -9.36
CA PHE A 155 -8.97 11.41 -10.65
C PHE A 155 -10.19 10.85 -11.41
N SER A 156 -10.17 10.90 -12.75
CA SER A 156 -11.14 10.13 -13.56
C SER A 156 -10.85 8.64 -13.44
N PRO A 157 -11.75 7.72 -13.79
CA PRO A 157 -11.42 6.30 -13.81
C PRO A 157 -10.28 5.96 -14.80
N TYR A 158 -9.40 5.02 -14.46
CA TYR A 158 -8.33 4.56 -15.33
C TYR A 158 -8.82 3.45 -16.26
N LYS A 159 -8.59 3.58 -17.58
CA LYS A 159 -9.02 2.60 -18.57
C LYS A 159 -7.91 1.56 -18.83
N ILE A 160 -8.22 0.28 -18.71
CA ILE A 160 -7.37 -0.84 -19.15
C ILE A 160 -8.23 -1.80 -19.96
N GLY A 161 -7.94 -1.93 -21.26
CA GLY A 161 -8.84 -2.60 -22.20
C GLY A 161 -10.21 -1.92 -22.21
N GLU A 162 -11.29 -2.69 -22.08
CA GLU A 162 -12.68 -2.18 -22.03
C GLU A 162 -13.19 -1.79 -20.63
N ASN A 163 -12.36 -2.04 -19.61
CA ASN A 163 -12.70 -1.83 -18.20
C ASN A 163 -12.22 -0.47 -17.71
N TYR A 164 -12.95 0.08 -16.74
CA TYR A 164 -12.65 1.34 -16.08
C TYR A 164 -12.49 1.09 -14.59
N PHE A 165 -11.39 1.55 -14.04
CA PHE A 165 -11.00 1.26 -12.66
C PHE A 165 -10.92 2.54 -11.84
N ILE A 166 -11.41 2.45 -10.60
CA ILE A 166 -11.22 3.46 -9.55
C ILE A 166 -10.44 2.83 -8.39
N ASP A 167 -10.12 3.67 -7.40
CA ASP A 167 -9.37 3.27 -6.22
C ASP A 167 -9.92 1.99 -5.59
N GLY A 168 -9.00 1.07 -5.25
CA GLY A 168 -9.35 -0.23 -4.68
C GLY A 168 -9.95 -0.15 -3.28
N GLY A 169 -9.81 1.00 -2.60
CA GLY A 169 -10.41 1.25 -1.30
C GLY A 169 -11.94 1.20 -1.32
N MET A 170 -12.57 1.30 -2.49
CA MET A 170 -14.01 1.09 -2.63
C MET A 170 -14.43 -0.36 -2.31
N THR A 171 -13.61 -1.36 -2.64
CA THR A 171 -13.98 -2.78 -2.51
C THR A 171 -13.11 -3.61 -1.58
N ASP A 172 -11.83 -3.27 -1.42
CA ASP A 172 -10.90 -4.02 -0.56
C ASP A 172 -9.72 -3.11 -0.12
N ASN A 173 -9.98 -2.16 0.79
CA ASN A 173 -8.99 -1.18 1.25
C ASN A 173 -7.78 -1.81 1.93
N LEU A 174 -8.00 -2.83 2.77
CA LEU A 174 -6.93 -3.61 3.40
C LEU A 174 -7.02 -5.04 2.85
N PRO A 175 -6.15 -5.46 1.92
CA PRO A 175 -6.37 -6.62 1.06
C PRO A 175 -6.14 -7.97 1.74
N LEU A 176 -6.91 -8.26 2.78
CA LEU A 176 -6.81 -9.48 3.59
C LEU A 176 -7.34 -10.69 2.81
N PHE A 177 -8.52 -10.58 2.20
CA PHE A 177 -9.13 -11.70 1.47
C PHE A 177 -8.31 -12.11 0.25
N THR A 178 -7.60 -11.16 -0.37
CA THR A 178 -6.60 -11.43 -1.40
C THR A 178 -5.46 -12.37 -0.92
N LEU A 179 -5.27 -12.50 0.40
CA LEU A 179 -4.25 -13.31 1.07
C LEU A 179 -4.85 -14.38 2.02
N GLU A 180 -6.12 -14.77 1.83
CA GLU A 180 -6.88 -15.64 2.74
C GLU A 180 -6.29 -17.04 3.00
N ASN A 181 -5.36 -17.48 2.15
CA ASN A 181 -4.75 -18.80 2.25
C ASN A 181 -3.53 -18.85 3.19
N MET A 182 -3.16 -17.74 3.84
CA MET A 182 -1.99 -17.67 4.73
C MET A 182 -2.20 -16.72 5.93
N PRO A 183 -1.40 -16.84 7.00
CA PRO A 183 -1.29 -15.79 8.01
C PRO A 183 -0.85 -14.46 7.38
N VAL A 184 -1.32 -13.33 7.91
CA VAL A 184 -1.07 -12.01 7.32
C VAL A 184 -0.46 -11.05 8.35
N ILE A 185 0.57 -10.31 7.94
CA ILE A 185 0.96 -9.06 8.58
C ILE A 185 0.26 -7.94 7.80
N ALA A 186 -0.58 -7.16 8.49
CA ALA A 186 -1.43 -6.16 7.86
C ALA A 186 -1.07 -4.76 8.37
N SER A 187 -0.89 -3.81 7.47
CA SER A 187 -0.61 -2.41 7.78
C SER A 187 -1.79 -1.55 7.36
N SER A 188 -2.47 -0.97 8.34
CA SER A 188 -3.61 -0.07 8.14
C SER A 188 -3.28 1.34 8.61
N VAL A 189 -3.71 2.31 7.80
CA VAL A 189 -3.59 3.75 8.04
C VAL A 189 -4.99 4.35 8.00
N MET A 190 -5.75 4.16 9.09
CA MET A 190 -7.13 4.60 9.15
C MET A 190 -7.24 6.11 8.89
N LEU A 191 -8.21 6.47 8.05
CA LEU A 191 -8.48 7.86 7.73
C LEU A 191 -9.44 8.46 8.77
N PRO A 192 -9.22 9.71 9.22
CA PRO A 192 -10.06 10.32 10.22
C PRO A 192 -11.44 10.66 9.63
N SER A 193 -12.50 10.29 10.34
CA SER A 193 -13.89 10.63 10.00
C SER A 193 -14.32 11.94 10.68
N GLY A 194 -15.27 12.67 10.08
CA GLY A 194 -15.99 13.75 10.78
C GLY A 194 -15.35 15.15 10.79
N LYS A 195 -14.71 15.59 9.69
CA LYS A 195 -14.28 17.00 9.57
C LYS A 195 -15.48 17.96 9.56
N ASP A 196 -15.39 19.09 10.25
CA ASP A 196 -16.39 20.16 10.19
C ASP A 196 -16.50 20.72 8.76
N ILE A 197 -17.73 20.76 8.24
CA ILE A 197 -18.07 21.12 6.86
C ILE A 197 -18.86 22.45 6.80
N SER A 198 -19.09 23.10 7.95
CA SER A 198 -20.00 24.24 8.10
C SER A 198 -19.55 25.51 7.36
N LYS A 199 -18.23 25.75 7.22
CA LYS A 199 -17.65 27.01 6.69
C LYS A 199 -17.02 26.93 5.28
N LYS A 200 -17.38 25.95 4.46
CA LYS A 200 -16.76 25.72 3.13
C LYS A 200 -17.66 26.20 1.98
N SER A 201 -17.04 26.65 0.88
CA SER A 201 -17.75 26.99 -0.37
C SER A 201 -18.51 25.79 -0.94
N PHE A 202 -19.53 26.01 -1.76
CA PHE A 202 -20.46 24.97 -2.23
C PHE A 202 -19.77 23.75 -2.89
N LEU A 203 -18.79 23.99 -3.78
CA LEU A 203 -18.03 22.92 -4.44
C LEU A 203 -17.14 22.15 -3.45
N ILE A 204 -16.46 22.86 -2.55
CA ILE A 204 -15.60 22.26 -1.51
C ILE A 204 -16.46 21.44 -0.53
N LYS A 205 -17.70 21.88 -0.27
CA LYS A 205 -18.67 21.18 0.57
C LYS A 205 -19.08 19.85 -0.06
N ARG A 206 -19.43 19.83 -1.36
CA ARG A 206 -19.78 18.59 -2.08
C ARG A 206 -18.64 17.57 -2.10
N PHE A 207 -17.42 18.02 -2.43
CA PHE A 207 -16.24 17.15 -2.36
C PHE A 207 -16.00 16.62 -0.95
N SER A 208 -16.09 17.50 0.06
CA SER A 208 -15.89 17.10 1.47
C SER A 208 -16.91 16.06 1.93
N VAL A 209 -18.18 16.17 1.51
CA VAL A 209 -19.23 15.19 1.83
C VAL A 209 -18.94 13.85 1.15
N MET A 210 -18.67 13.86 -0.16
CA MET A 210 -18.34 12.64 -0.92
C MET A 210 -17.10 11.94 -0.35
N HIS A 211 -16.05 12.71 -0.05
CA HIS A 211 -14.83 12.16 0.54
C HIS A 211 -15.05 11.68 1.99
N GLY A 212 -15.89 12.36 2.76
CA GLY A 212 -16.30 11.90 4.09
C GLY A 212 -17.05 10.57 4.04
N ALA A 213 -17.99 10.42 3.11
CA ALA A 213 -18.71 9.16 2.87
C ALA A 213 -17.74 8.04 2.44
N TYR A 214 -16.80 8.36 1.54
CA TYR A 214 -15.74 7.43 1.14
C TYR A 214 -14.92 6.95 2.34
N THR A 215 -14.43 7.87 3.18
CA THR A 215 -13.67 7.54 4.39
C THR A 215 -14.45 6.67 5.39
N ILE A 216 -15.75 6.95 5.58
CA ILE A 216 -16.60 6.10 6.44
C ILE A 216 -16.69 4.69 5.87
N MET A 217 -16.93 4.57 4.57
CA MET A 217 -17.08 3.29 3.89
C MET A 217 -15.78 2.47 3.92
N ILE A 218 -14.61 3.05 3.61
CA ILE A 218 -13.34 2.30 3.67
C ILE A 218 -13.02 1.82 5.09
N ASN A 219 -13.28 2.66 6.10
CA ASN A 219 -13.02 2.32 7.50
C ASN A 219 -13.98 1.22 7.98
N HIS A 220 -15.23 1.26 7.55
CA HIS A 220 -16.22 0.22 7.86
C HIS A 220 -15.84 -1.11 7.19
N GLN A 221 -15.51 -1.07 5.90
CA GLN A 221 -15.05 -2.22 5.14
C GLN A 221 -13.81 -2.87 5.78
N GLU A 222 -12.80 -2.09 6.16
CA GLU A 222 -11.60 -2.65 6.80
C GLU A 222 -11.96 -3.35 8.12
N LYS A 223 -12.82 -2.74 8.95
CA LYS A 223 -13.29 -3.37 10.20
C LYS A 223 -13.96 -4.72 9.92
N MET A 224 -14.81 -4.78 8.90
CA MET A 224 -15.46 -6.03 8.48
C MET A 224 -14.45 -7.06 7.98
N ALA A 225 -13.49 -6.64 7.15
CA ALA A 225 -12.44 -7.53 6.64
C ALA A 225 -11.64 -8.15 7.79
N VAL A 226 -11.20 -7.35 8.77
CA VAL A 226 -10.44 -7.84 9.93
C VAL A 226 -11.27 -8.81 10.78
N GLN A 227 -12.56 -8.54 10.98
CA GLN A 227 -13.45 -9.40 11.78
C GLN A 227 -13.74 -10.74 11.11
N LEU A 228 -13.91 -10.75 9.78
CA LEU A 228 -14.26 -11.94 9.01
C LEU A 228 -13.04 -12.77 8.60
N PHE A 229 -11.83 -12.24 8.75
CA PHE A 229 -10.60 -12.91 8.34
C PHE A 229 -10.30 -14.12 9.24
N LYS A 230 -10.21 -15.30 8.62
CA LYS A 230 -10.11 -16.59 9.36
C LYS A 230 -8.69 -17.00 9.74
N LYS A 231 -7.66 -16.42 9.10
CA LYS A 231 -6.25 -16.78 9.37
C LYS A 231 -5.65 -15.85 10.43
N PRO A 232 -4.55 -16.27 11.09
CA PRO A 232 -3.86 -15.39 12.04
C PRO A 232 -3.44 -14.07 11.37
N ILE A 233 -3.78 -12.95 12.01
CA ILE A 233 -3.42 -11.61 11.55
C ILE A 233 -2.57 -10.90 12.61
N HIS A 234 -1.50 -10.23 12.16
CA HIS A 234 -0.79 -9.22 12.94
C HIS A 234 -1.13 -7.84 12.36
N LEU A 235 -2.14 -7.21 12.95
CA LEU A 235 -2.62 -5.92 12.49
C LEU A 235 -1.82 -4.78 13.15
N LEU A 236 -1.16 -3.99 12.31
CA LEU A 236 -0.47 -2.75 12.68
C LEU A 236 -1.34 -1.60 12.19
N ARG A 237 -1.87 -0.80 13.13
CA ARG A 237 -2.80 0.27 12.82
C ARG A 237 -2.33 1.62 13.33
N LEU A 238 -2.39 2.62 12.46
CA LEU A 238 -2.26 4.04 12.80
C LEU A 238 -3.66 4.67 12.83
N GLU A 239 -4.12 5.03 14.04
CA GLU A 239 -5.47 5.59 14.26
C GLU A 239 -5.42 7.10 14.59
N ASN A 240 -4.37 7.56 15.27
CA ASN A 240 -4.34 8.90 15.91
C ASN A 240 -3.28 9.84 15.36
N SER A 241 -2.88 9.69 14.09
CA SER A 241 -1.91 10.63 13.51
C SER A 241 -2.52 12.02 13.30
N THR A 242 -1.76 13.05 13.67
CA THR A 242 -2.06 14.46 13.44
C THR A 242 -1.83 14.89 11.98
N VAL A 243 -1.12 14.07 11.19
CA VAL A 243 -0.79 14.38 9.79
C VAL A 243 -2.06 14.35 8.93
N ASP A 244 -2.32 15.44 8.21
CA ASP A 244 -3.45 15.49 7.27
C ASP A 244 -3.23 14.46 6.15
N TYR A 245 -4.27 13.75 5.75
CA TYR A 245 -4.17 12.70 4.74
C TYR A 245 -3.90 13.22 3.32
N PHE A 246 -3.92 14.54 3.12
CA PHE A 246 -3.44 15.20 1.92
C PHE A 246 -2.09 15.91 2.09
N ASP A 247 -1.46 15.85 3.27
CA ASP A 247 -0.17 16.49 3.54
C ASP A 247 0.97 15.47 3.53
N PHE A 248 1.89 15.64 2.57
CA PHE A 248 3.07 14.79 2.43
C PHE A 248 4.37 15.45 2.91
N SER A 249 4.30 16.68 3.44
CA SER A 249 5.48 17.48 3.79
C SER A 249 6.20 17.00 5.06
N ASP A 250 5.45 16.48 6.05
CA ASP A 250 5.99 15.92 7.30
C ASP A 250 5.54 14.46 7.49
N THR A 251 5.99 13.60 6.60
CA THR A 251 5.62 12.17 6.57
C THR A 251 6.59 11.27 7.31
N ASN A 252 7.74 11.79 7.74
CA ASN A 252 8.73 11.02 8.48
C ASN A 252 8.18 10.50 9.82
N ILE A 253 7.35 11.31 10.50
CA ILE A 253 6.72 10.90 11.75
C ILE A 253 5.85 9.64 11.57
N LEU A 254 5.14 9.52 10.45
CA LEU A 254 4.30 8.37 10.13
C LEU A 254 5.12 7.10 9.92
N ILE A 255 6.26 7.23 9.24
CA ILE A 255 7.21 6.13 9.00
C ILE A 255 7.74 5.63 10.35
N GLU A 256 8.18 6.54 11.21
CA GLU A 256 8.71 6.20 12.54
C GLU A 256 7.65 5.58 13.46
N GLU A 257 6.41 6.07 13.45
CA GLU A 257 5.31 5.49 14.22
C GLU A 257 5.00 4.04 13.80
N MET A 258 4.92 3.78 12.50
CA MET A 258 4.69 2.43 11.99
C MET A 258 5.88 1.51 12.27
N TYR A 259 7.10 2.03 12.11
CA TYR A 259 8.32 1.31 12.46
C TYR A 259 8.31 0.88 13.93
N LYS A 260 8.00 1.77 14.88
CA LYS A 260 7.88 1.39 16.31
C LYS A 260 6.80 0.35 16.55
N LYS A 261 5.61 0.50 15.94
CA LYS A 261 4.51 -0.48 16.07
C LYS A 261 4.89 -1.87 15.55
N SER A 262 5.82 -1.96 14.62
CA SER A 262 6.25 -3.22 14.01
C SER A 262 7.17 -4.11 14.88
N GLU A 263 7.51 -3.71 16.11
CA GLU A 263 8.28 -4.51 17.08
C GLU A 263 7.69 -5.89 17.39
N GLY A 264 6.36 -6.03 17.29
CA GLY A 264 5.65 -7.28 17.57
C GLY A 264 5.83 -8.39 16.53
N ILE A 265 6.43 -8.10 15.37
CA ILE A 265 6.43 -9.02 14.21
C ILE A 265 7.10 -10.36 14.52
N LEU A 266 8.29 -10.34 15.14
CA LEU A 266 9.00 -11.59 15.44
C LEU A 266 8.22 -12.48 16.40
N ARG A 267 7.49 -11.88 17.35
CA ARG A 267 6.64 -12.62 18.29
C ARG A 267 5.46 -13.27 17.57
N PHE A 268 4.80 -12.55 16.67
CA PHE A 268 3.74 -13.10 15.83
C PHE A 268 4.23 -14.24 14.96
N LEU A 269 5.33 -14.03 14.23
CA LEU A 269 5.92 -15.05 13.36
C LEU A 269 6.34 -16.29 14.15
N LYS A 270 6.76 -16.16 15.41
CA LYS A 270 7.03 -17.35 16.27
C LYS A 270 5.74 -18.10 16.60
N LYS A 271 4.65 -17.40 16.95
CA LYS A 271 3.36 -18.02 17.28
C LYS A 271 2.75 -18.84 16.15
N ILE A 272 2.82 -18.37 14.90
CA ILE A 272 2.25 -19.11 13.76
C ILE A 272 2.99 -20.42 13.45
N LYS A 273 4.23 -20.62 13.93
CA LYS A 273 4.96 -21.89 13.83
C LYS A 273 4.49 -22.95 14.82
N VAL A 274 3.94 -22.56 15.96
CA VAL A 274 3.56 -23.50 17.04
C VAL A 274 2.24 -24.21 16.71
N LYS A 275 1.53 -23.79 15.65
CA LYS A 275 0.21 -24.30 15.28
C LYS A 275 0.20 -25.22 14.04
N SER A 276 1.34 -25.67 13.53
CA SER A 276 1.41 -26.64 12.42
C SER A 276 1.58 -28.06 12.92
#